data_AF-A0A940HE34-F1
#
_entry.id   AF-A0A940HE34-F1
#
_cell.length_a   1.000
_cell.length_b   1.000
_cell.length_c   1.000
_cell.angle_alpha   90.00
_cell.angle_beta   90.00
_cell.angle_gamma   90.00
#
_symmetry.space_group_name_H-M   'P 1'
#
loop_
_entity.id
_entity.type
_entity.pdbx_description
1 polymer ?
#
loop_
_entity_poly.entity_id
_entity_poly.type
_entity_poly.pdbx_seq_one_letter_code
_entity_poly.pdbx_strand_id
1 'polypeptide(L)'
;MGTNRGVLVSAAATASAILTLSLCGCLSTNSTEAALRSGLSDKVGAAQDALWETRQDVVMDLDAALAVPLATLSSTTVDARALPDDASVDIGSGQWLMLDAVEVDEGMQLTLATATSTPTSSGWWSSGSDWTDAYTCFTVTVTLTSLETSPSDCGDAREKAARLLSVAAEDGFMSLDEIAYHSHVDALDHPCQCYSGSPCECPGG
;
A
#
# COMPACT_ATOMS: atom_id res chain seq x y z
N MET A 1 -18.86 -50.60 71.65
CA MET A 1 -19.93 -49.60 71.48
C MET A 1 -19.36 -48.24 71.81
N GLY A 2 -19.58 -47.22 70.98
CA GLY A 2 -18.99 -45.89 71.20
C GLY A 2 -18.60 -45.15 69.90
N THR A 3 -19.56 -44.95 68.99
CA THR A 3 -19.39 -44.00 67.88
C THR A 3 -19.59 -42.58 68.42
N ASN A 4 -18.54 -41.75 68.40
CA ASN A 4 -18.68 -40.31 68.62
C ASN A 4 -18.09 -39.54 67.44
N ARG A 5 -18.90 -38.67 66.84
CA ARG A 5 -18.53 -37.83 65.68
C ARG A 5 -17.85 -36.55 66.18
N GLY A 6 -16.70 -36.19 65.61
CA GLY A 6 -15.95 -34.96 65.91
C GLY A 6 -15.83 -34.04 64.68
N VAL A 7 -16.22 -32.78 64.84
CA VAL A 7 -16.52 -31.78 63.79
C VAL A 7 -16.01 -30.41 64.29
N LEU A 8 -15.33 -29.55 63.52
CA LEU A 8 -14.97 -29.54 62.09
C LEU A 8 -13.65 -28.75 61.90
N VAL A 9 -12.82 -29.05 60.88
CA VAL A 9 -11.90 -28.04 60.31
C VAL A 9 -11.95 -28.10 58.78
N SER A 10 -12.67 -27.15 58.18
CA SER A 10 -12.67 -26.95 56.72
C SER A 10 -11.40 -26.24 56.30
N ALA A 11 -10.39 -27.00 55.87
CA ALA A 11 -9.25 -26.43 55.16
C ALA A 11 -9.71 -25.97 53.77
N ALA A 12 -9.67 -24.67 53.52
CA ALA A 12 -9.96 -24.11 52.21
C ALA A 12 -8.90 -24.56 51.20
N ALA A 13 -9.34 -25.32 50.19
CA ALA A 13 -8.56 -25.59 49.00
C ALA A 13 -9.34 -25.04 47.80
N THR A 14 -9.08 -23.78 47.46
CA THR A 14 -9.52 -23.14 46.24
C THR A 14 -8.92 -23.87 45.04
N ALA A 15 -9.61 -24.88 44.54
CA ALA A 15 -9.34 -25.50 43.25
C ALA A 15 -9.77 -24.54 42.12
N SER A 16 -9.10 -23.39 42.04
CA SER A 16 -9.10 -22.55 40.84
C SER A 16 -8.44 -23.34 39.74
N ALA A 17 -9.24 -24.10 38.99
CA ALA A 17 -8.83 -24.67 37.72
C ALA A 17 -8.51 -23.50 36.78
N ILE A 18 -7.23 -23.13 36.73
CA ILE A 18 -6.70 -22.19 35.75
C ILE A 18 -6.88 -22.86 34.40
N LEU A 19 -7.99 -22.54 33.74
CA LEU A 19 -8.18 -22.75 32.32
C LEU A 19 -7.08 -21.98 31.60
N THR A 20 -5.97 -22.68 31.40
CA THR A 20 -4.82 -22.18 30.65
C THR A 20 -5.24 -22.22 29.19
N LEU A 21 -6.03 -21.21 28.80
CA LEU A 21 -6.51 -20.98 27.46
C LEU A 21 -5.31 -20.81 26.55
N SER A 22 -4.89 -21.94 25.98
CA SER A 22 -3.80 -22.04 25.01
C SER A 22 -4.27 -21.52 23.66
N LEU A 23 -4.70 -20.25 23.63
CA LEU A 23 -4.94 -19.43 22.44
C LEU A 23 -3.58 -19.01 21.87
N CYS A 24 -2.79 -19.99 21.47
CA CYS A 24 -1.47 -19.82 20.88
C CYS A 24 -1.53 -20.23 19.41
N GLY A 25 -1.20 -19.32 18.49
CA GLY A 25 -0.86 -19.65 17.11
C GLY A 25 -1.55 -18.84 16.01
N CYS A 26 -2.88 -18.78 15.96
CA CYS A 26 -3.60 -18.47 14.70
C CYS A 26 -4.19 -17.06 14.57
N LEU A 27 -3.88 -16.12 15.46
CA LEU A 27 -4.51 -14.79 15.51
C LEU A 27 -3.65 -13.62 15.02
N SER A 28 -2.38 -13.84 14.64
CA SER A 28 -1.44 -12.77 14.25
C SER A 28 -1.15 -12.66 12.75
N THR A 29 -1.08 -13.77 12.00
CA THR A 29 -0.69 -13.73 10.58
C THR A 29 -1.75 -13.04 9.71
N ASN A 30 -3.02 -13.42 9.88
CA ASN A 30 -4.13 -12.83 9.13
C ASN A 30 -4.26 -11.31 9.33
N SER A 31 -3.87 -10.77 10.49
CA SER A 31 -3.89 -9.31 10.74
C SER A 31 -2.75 -8.59 10.04
N THR A 32 -1.55 -9.17 10.00
CA THR A 32 -0.39 -8.61 9.28
C THR A 32 -0.67 -8.57 7.77
N GLU A 33 -1.11 -9.68 7.20
CA GLU A 33 -1.39 -9.81 5.76
C GLU A 33 -2.54 -8.88 5.32
N ALA A 34 -3.59 -8.74 6.13
CA ALA A 34 -4.68 -7.79 5.87
C ALA A 34 -4.23 -6.33 5.98
N ALA A 35 -3.32 -6.00 6.92
CA ALA A 35 -2.76 -4.66 7.04
C ALA A 35 -1.85 -4.30 5.86
N LEU A 36 -1.10 -5.27 5.32
CA LEU A 36 -0.31 -5.09 4.09
C LEU A 36 -1.22 -4.86 2.88
N ARG A 37 -2.28 -5.67 2.69
CA ARG A 37 -3.28 -5.46 1.63
C ARG A 37 -3.94 -4.08 1.72
N SER A 38 -4.39 -3.69 2.91
CA SER A 38 -4.99 -2.36 3.12
C SER A 38 -3.98 -1.25 2.83
N GLY A 39 -2.74 -1.38 3.32
CA GLY A 39 -1.71 -0.38 3.09
C GLY A 39 -1.35 -0.22 1.62
N LEU A 40 -1.25 -1.32 0.86
CA LEU A 40 -1.03 -1.24 -0.60
C LEU A 40 -2.25 -0.70 -1.34
N SER A 41 -3.47 -1.04 -0.91
CA SER A 41 -4.72 -0.47 -1.43
C SER A 41 -4.72 1.06 -1.32
N ASP A 42 -4.39 1.57 -0.13
CA ASP A 42 -4.30 3.02 0.14
C ASP A 42 -3.23 3.69 -0.74
N LYS A 43 -2.10 3.02 -1.02
CA LYS A 43 -1.03 3.55 -1.89
C LYS A 43 -1.43 3.56 -3.37
N VAL A 44 -2.10 2.51 -3.85
CA VAL A 44 -2.62 2.45 -5.23
C VAL A 44 -3.68 3.53 -5.42
N GLY A 45 -4.63 3.67 -4.48
CA GLY A 45 -5.63 4.76 -4.52
C GLY A 45 -4.99 6.15 -4.56
N ALA A 46 -4.01 6.43 -3.70
CA ALA A 46 -3.29 7.71 -3.71
C ALA A 46 -2.51 7.96 -5.03
N ALA A 47 -2.02 6.91 -5.70
CA ALA A 47 -1.43 7.03 -7.02
C ALA A 47 -2.47 7.35 -8.11
N GLN A 48 -3.66 6.76 -8.02
CA GLN A 48 -4.78 7.07 -8.92
C GLN A 48 -5.27 8.51 -8.72
N ASP A 49 -5.42 8.98 -7.48
CA ASP A 49 -5.81 10.36 -7.16
C ASP A 49 -4.82 11.37 -7.76
N ALA A 50 -3.51 11.17 -7.54
CA ALA A 50 -2.47 12.07 -8.05
C ALA A 50 -2.35 12.04 -9.58
N LEU A 51 -2.51 10.87 -10.21
CA LEU A 51 -2.57 10.75 -11.66
C LEU A 51 -3.83 11.39 -12.23
N TRP A 52 -4.98 11.31 -11.54
CA TRP A 52 -6.21 11.95 -11.98
C TRP A 52 -6.09 13.48 -11.97
N GLU A 53 -5.48 14.03 -10.92
CA GLU A 53 -5.19 15.47 -10.80
C GLU A 53 -4.16 15.97 -11.82
N THR A 54 -3.28 15.11 -12.34
CA THR A 54 -2.22 15.48 -13.28
C THR A 54 -2.37 14.86 -14.67
N ARG A 55 -3.53 14.22 -14.97
CA ARG A 55 -3.74 13.41 -16.19
C ARG A 55 -3.48 14.18 -17.48
N GLN A 56 -3.87 15.46 -17.53
CA GLN A 56 -3.64 16.30 -18.71
C GLN A 56 -2.14 16.54 -18.94
N ASP A 57 -1.39 16.86 -17.89
CA ASP A 57 0.06 17.09 -17.97
C ASP A 57 0.78 15.79 -18.34
N VAL A 58 0.40 14.66 -17.74
CA VAL A 58 0.93 13.32 -18.04
C VAL A 58 0.71 12.92 -19.51
N VAL A 59 -0.47 13.17 -20.06
CA VAL A 59 -0.81 12.84 -21.46
C VAL A 59 -0.16 13.82 -22.45
N MET A 60 0.07 15.07 -22.05
CA MET A 60 0.69 16.08 -22.93
C MET A 60 2.22 16.01 -22.97
N ASP A 61 2.87 15.87 -21.82
CA ASP A 61 4.32 15.81 -21.67
C ASP A 61 4.70 15.25 -20.28
N LEU A 62 4.77 13.92 -20.18
CA LEU A 62 5.12 13.21 -18.93
C LEU A 62 6.47 13.69 -18.36
N ASP A 63 7.49 13.87 -19.18
CA ASP A 63 8.82 14.25 -18.71
C ASP A 63 8.82 15.70 -18.18
N ALA A 64 8.05 16.62 -18.78
CA ALA A 64 7.82 17.94 -18.21
C ALA A 64 6.99 17.89 -16.92
N ALA A 65 5.96 17.04 -16.84
CA ALA A 65 5.13 16.86 -15.64
C ALA A 65 5.95 16.37 -14.42
N LEU A 66 6.96 15.53 -14.68
CA LEU A 66 7.91 15.05 -13.66
C LEU A 66 8.99 16.09 -13.33
N ALA A 67 9.38 16.94 -14.27
CA ALA A 67 10.45 17.92 -14.11
C ALA A 67 10.08 19.16 -13.27
N VAL A 68 8.78 19.44 -13.04
CA VAL A 68 8.32 20.60 -12.24
C VAL A 68 8.45 20.29 -10.74
N PRO A 69 9.42 20.85 -9.98
CA PRO A 69 9.84 20.30 -8.67
C PRO A 69 8.87 20.49 -7.48
N LEU A 70 7.60 20.82 -7.75
CA LEU A 70 6.51 21.00 -6.78
C LEU A 70 5.16 20.49 -7.32
N ALA A 71 5.12 19.88 -8.51
CA ALA A 71 3.90 19.27 -9.02
C ALA A 71 3.55 18.03 -8.19
N THR A 72 2.26 17.74 -8.00
CA THR A 72 1.77 16.57 -7.25
C THR A 72 2.51 15.31 -7.66
N LEU A 73 2.61 15.06 -8.97
CA LEU A 73 3.34 13.93 -9.55
C LEU A 73 4.82 13.91 -9.16
N SER A 74 5.57 15.00 -9.34
CA SER A 74 7.01 15.08 -8.99
C SER A 74 7.30 14.84 -7.50
N SER A 75 6.35 15.16 -6.62
CA SER A 75 6.51 15.01 -5.16
C SER A 75 6.16 13.61 -4.67
N THR A 76 5.36 12.87 -5.44
CA THR A 76 4.83 11.55 -5.12
C THR A 76 5.42 10.43 -5.97
N THR A 77 6.06 10.74 -7.09
CA THR A 77 6.64 9.78 -8.04
C THR A 77 8.16 9.90 -8.06
N VAL A 78 8.84 8.77 -7.99
CA VAL A 78 10.28 8.65 -8.27
C VAL A 78 10.46 7.94 -9.61
N ASP A 79 11.02 8.63 -10.60
CA ASP A 79 11.29 8.04 -11.92
C ASP A 79 12.51 7.11 -11.88
N ALA A 80 12.26 5.79 -11.82
CA ALA A 80 13.30 4.78 -11.82
C ALA A 80 13.95 4.57 -13.20
N ARG A 81 13.33 5.03 -14.30
CA ARG A 81 13.90 4.98 -15.65
C ARG A 81 15.17 5.85 -15.72
N ALA A 82 15.14 6.99 -15.03
CA ALA A 82 16.26 7.94 -14.93
C ALA A 82 17.35 7.52 -13.93
N LEU A 83 17.10 6.54 -13.06
CA LEU A 83 18.07 6.07 -12.07
C LEU A 83 19.00 4.99 -12.65
N PRO A 84 20.33 5.06 -12.37
CA PRO A 84 21.24 3.99 -12.75
C PRO A 84 20.95 2.70 -11.98
N ASP A 85 21.37 1.56 -12.52
CA ASP A 85 20.99 0.24 -11.99
C ASP A 85 21.68 -0.12 -10.67
N ASP A 86 22.69 0.63 -10.23
CA ASP A 86 23.32 0.55 -8.91
C ASP A 86 22.78 1.60 -7.91
N ALA A 87 21.79 2.40 -8.29
CA ALA A 87 21.19 3.40 -7.41
C ALA A 87 20.54 2.77 -6.16
N SER A 88 20.80 3.38 -5.02
CA SER A 88 20.01 3.31 -3.79
C SER A 88 19.34 4.67 -3.57
N VAL A 89 18.02 4.73 -3.66
CA VAL A 89 17.22 5.93 -3.37
C VAL A 89 16.30 5.58 -2.21
N ASP A 90 16.24 6.46 -1.21
CA ASP A 90 15.25 6.38 -0.14
C ASP A 90 13.91 6.90 -0.67
N ILE A 91 12.93 6.00 -0.80
CA ILE A 91 11.61 6.32 -1.34
C ILE A 91 10.70 6.60 -0.14
N GLY A 92 10.30 7.86 -0.01
CA GLY A 92 9.52 8.32 1.13
C GLY A 92 8.20 7.58 1.26
N SER A 93 7.74 7.37 2.49
CA SER A 93 6.49 6.64 2.78
C SER A 93 5.28 7.31 2.11
N GLY A 94 4.77 6.75 1.02
CA GLY A 94 3.72 7.37 0.20
C GLY A 94 4.15 7.80 -1.19
N GLN A 95 5.41 7.63 -1.55
CA GLN A 95 5.85 7.73 -2.94
C GLN A 95 5.72 6.38 -3.66
N TRP A 96 5.61 6.42 -4.99
CA TRP A 96 5.69 5.26 -5.87
C TRP A 96 6.81 5.42 -6.89
N LEU A 97 7.34 4.29 -7.34
CA LEU A 97 8.25 4.21 -8.47
C LEU A 97 7.48 4.25 -9.77
N MET A 98 7.95 5.02 -10.74
CA MET A 98 7.63 4.80 -12.14
C MET A 98 8.78 4.02 -12.78
N LEU A 99 8.50 2.81 -13.24
CA LEU A 99 9.48 1.84 -13.74
C LEU A 99 9.59 1.87 -15.27
N ASP A 100 8.47 2.13 -15.93
CA ASP A 100 8.37 2.28 -17.38
C ASP A 100 7.23 3.23 -17.73
N ALA A 101 7.30 3.84 -18.92
CA ALA A 101 6.22 4.64 -19.47
C ALA A 101 6.24 4.59 -21.01
N VAL A 102 5.11 4.22 -21.60
CA VAL A 102 4.92 4.02 -23.04
C VAL A 102 3.73 4.85 -23.53
N GLU A 103 3.94 5.65 -24.59
CA GLU A 103 2.87 6.39 -25.26
C GLU A 103 1.94 5.41 -26.00
N VAL A 104 0.62 5.60 -25.88
CA VAL A 104 -0.43 4.80 -26.53
C VAL A 104 -1.41 5.71 -27.25
N ASP A 105 -2.21 5.16 -28.17
CA ASP A 105 -3.01 5.92 -29.16
C ASP A 105 -3.82 7.12 -28.61
N GLU A 106 -4.32 7.03 -27.37
CA GLU A 106 -5.13 8.08 -26.72
C GLU A 106 -4.57 8.54 -25.35
N GLY A 107 -3.30 8.25 -25.03
CA GLY A 107 -2.73 8.61 -23.73
C GLY A 107 -1.37 7.99 -23.38
N MET A 108 -1.15 7.79 -22.08
CA MET A 108 0.13 7.37 -21.51
C MET A 108 -0.04 6.12 -20.65
N GLN A 109 0.66 5.04 -20.97
CA GLN A 109 0.71 3.83 -20.14
C GLN A 109 1.91 3.90 -19.20
N LEU A 110 1.67 3.87 -17.89
CA LEU A 110 2.70 3.93 -16.84
C LEU A 110 2.76 2.59 -16.10
N THR A 111 3.95 2.01 -15.96
CA THR A 111 4.17 0.87 -15.04
C THR A 111 4.75 1.39 -13.74
N LEU A 112 3.99 1.22 -12.66
CA LEU A 112 4.28 1.73 -11.33
C LEU A 112 4.54 0.59 -10.34
N ALA A 113 5.30 0.89 -9.29
CA ALA A 113 5.41 0.04 -8.11
C ALA A 113 5.40 0.84 -6.81
N THR A 114 4.81 0.28 -5.77
CA THR A 114 4.75 0.90 -4.44
C THR A 114 4.91 -0.15 -3.35
N ALA A 115 5.33 0.28 -2.16
CA ALA A 115 5.53 -0.58 -1.00
C ALA A 115 4.83 -0.04 0.24
N THR A 116 4.56 -0.95 1.17
CA THR A 116 4.08 -0.66 2.51
C THR A 116 4.77 -1.57 3.52
N SER A 117 4.85 -1.12 4.77
CA SER A 117 5.49 -1.82 5.88
C SER A 117 4.53 -1.89 7.06
N THR A 118 4.44 -3.04 7.73
CA THR A 118 3.61 -3.21 8.93
C THR A 118 4.39 -3.86 10.08
N PRO A 119 4.19 -3.46 11.35
CA PRO A 119 4.91 -4.05 12.47
C PRO A 119 4.37 -5.47 12.75
N THR A 120 5.28 -6.43 12.84
CA THR A 120 4.96 -7.85 13.13
C THR A 120 4.61 -8.11 14.60
N SER A 121 5.10 -7.26 15.49
CA SER A 121 4.88 -7.36 16.93
C SER A 121 4.20 -6.10 17.48
N SER A 122 3.08 -6.29 18.19
CA SER A 122 2.27 -5.21 18.80
C SER A 122 2.84 -4.69 20.13
N GLY A 123 4.11 -4.99 20.41
CA GLY A 123 4.79 -4.59 21.64
C GLY A 123 5.42 -3.21 21.51
N TRP A 124 5.06 -2.28 22.40
CA TRP A 124 5.64 -0.93 22.53
C TRP A 124 7.17 -0.85 22.77
N TRP A 125 7.85 -1.99 22.81
CA TRP A 125 9.29 -2.15 22.99
C TRP A 125 9.98 -2.80 21.79
N SER A 126 9.26 -3.06 20.69
CA SER A 126 9.84 -3.65 19.48
C SER A 126 10.99 -2.79 18.97
N SER A 127 12.18 -3.39 18.95
CA SER A 127 13.33 -2.83 18.24
C SER A 127 12.98 -2.72 16.75
N GLY A 128 13.52 -1.72 16.06
CA GLY A 128 13.16 -1.36 14.68
C GLY A 128 13.49 -2.39 13.58
N SER A 129 13.64 -3.67 13.93
CA SER A 129 13.86 -4.83 13.07
C SER A 129 12.59 -5.62 12.75
N ASP A 130 11.49 -5.40 13.49
CA ASP A 130 10.32 -6.29 13.50
C ASP A 130 9.23 -5.87 12.49
N TRP A 131 9.61 -5.50 11.27
CA TRP A 131 8.69 -5.11 10.20
C TRP A 131 8.51 -6.23 9.16
N THR A 132 7.32 -6.33 8.58
CA THR A 132 7.11 -7.04 7.32
C THR A 132 6.75 -6.01 6.27
N ASP A 133 7.45 -6.09 5.15
CA ASP A 133 7.26 -5.21 4.01
C ASP A 133 6.60 -5.98 2.88
N ALA A 134 5.72 -5.31 2.15
CA ALA A 134 5.16 -5.82 0.91
C ALA A 134 5.20 -4.75 -0.18
N TYR A 135 5.33 -5.17 -1.42
CA TYR A 135 5.25 -4.30 -2.59
C TYR A 135 4.34 -4.91 -3.66
N THR A 136 3.76 -4.03 -4.48
CA THR A 136 2.96 -4.43 -5.64
C THR A 136 3.37 -3.64 -6.87
N CYS A 137 3.08 -4.22 -8.04
CA CYS A 137 3.34 -3.65 -9.35
C CYS A 137 2.01 -3.53 -10.09
N PHE A 138 1.80 -2.40 -10.76
CA PHE A 138 0.55 -2.14 -11.47
C PHE A 138 0.80 -1.24 -12.68
N THR A 139 -0.03 -1.40 -13.71
CA THR A 139 0.01 -0.57 -14.91
C THR A 139 -1.23 0.31 -14.94
N VAL A 140 -1.03 1.62 -15.06
CA VAL A 140 -2.10 2.61 -15.23
C VAL A 140 -2.03 3.17 -16.64
N THR A 141 -3.10 3.03 -17.42
CA THR A 141 -3.26 3.75 -18.70
C THR A 141 -4.03 5.03 -18.42
N VAL A 142 -3.34 6.16 -18.56
CA VAL A 142 -3.83 7.51 -18.31
C VAL A 142 -4.33 8.11 -19.63
N THR A 143 -5.60 8.52 -19.68
CA THR A 143 -6.15 9.32 -20.79
C THR A 143 -6.61 10.68 -20.27
N LEU A 144 -7.07 11.57 -21.16
CA LEU A 144 -7.67 12.84 -20.74
C LEU A 144 -8.99 12.69 -19.97
N THR A 145 -9.64 11.52 -20.04
CA THR A 145 -10.99 11.29 -19.49
C THR A 145 -11.10 10.15 -18.48
N SER A 146 -10.10 9.26 -18.39
CA SER A 146 -10.12 8.08 -17.52
C SER A 146 -8.72 7.61 -17.13
N LEU A 147 -8.64 6.84 -16.05
CA LEU A 147 -7.52 5.96 -15.71
C LEU A 147 -7.98 4.51 -15.75
N GLU A 148 -7.27 3.65 -16.48
CA GLU A 148 -7.46 2.19 -16.44
C GLU A 148 -6.29 1.55 -15.69
N THR A 149 -6.55 0.96 -14.52
CA THR A 149 -5.55 0.30 -13.68
C THR A 149 -5.64 -1.21 -13.81
N SER A 150 -4.50 -1.87 -14.00
CA SER A 150 -4.38 -3.30 -14.23
C SER A 150 -3.17 -3.92 -13.50
N PRO A 151 -3.20 -5.23 -13.17
CA PRO A 151 -2.06 -5.90 -12.57
C PRO A 151 -0.83 -5.88 -13.46
N SER A 152 0.35 -5.71 -12.86
CA SER A 152 1.65 -5.89 -13.51
C SER A 152 2.52 -6.81 -12.65
N ASP A 153 3.46 -7.54 -13.25
CA ASP A 153 4.45 -8.35 -12.54
C ASP A 153 5.81 -7.63 -12.40
N CYS A 154 5.88 -6.35 -12.81
CA CYS A 154 7.08 -5.55 -13.03
C CYS A 154 8.05 -6.06 -14.12
N GLY A 155 7.82 -7.22 -14.73
CA GLY A 155 8.74 -7.85 -15.69
C GLY A 155 10.21 -7.82 -15.25
N ASP A 156 11.09 -7.47 -16.18
CA ASP A 156 12.54 -7.33 -15.93
C ASP A 156 12.87 -6.22 -14.90
N ALA A 157 11.97 -5.27 -14.65
CA ALA A 157 12.16 -4.20 -13.67
C ALA A 157 11.89 -4.66 -12.22
N ARG A 158 11.41 -5.89 -11.98
CA ARG A 158 11.03 -6.39 -10.65
C ARG A 158 12.17 -6.33 -9.62
N GLU A 159 13.40 -6.72 -10.00
CA GLU A 159 14.56 -6.64 -9.11
C GLU A 159 14.95 -5.18 -8.79
N LYS A 160 14.82 -4.28 -9.78
CA LYS A 160 15.06 -2.84 -9.63
C LYS A 160 14.01 -2.21 -8.70
N ALA A 161 12.75 -2.56 -8.87
CA ALA A 161 11.64 -2.10 -8.03
C ALA A 161 11.83 -2.54 -6.57
N ALA A 162 12.05 -3.84 -6.33
CA ALA A 162 12.25 -4.39 -4.99
C ALA A 162 13.46 -3.74 -4.29
N ARG A 163 14.61 -3.61 -4.98
CA ARG A 163 15.80 -2.95 -4.43
C ARG A 163 15.55 -1.49 -4.07
N LEU A 164 14.92 -0.72 -4.96
CA LEU A 164 14.66 0.71 -4.74
C LEU A 164 13.61 0.94 -3.64
N LEU A 165 12.61 0.07 -3.54
CA LEU A 165 11.64 0.07 -2.44
C LEU A 165 12.21 -0.51 -1.13
N SER A 166 13.46 -0.99 -1.13
CA SER A 166 14.13 -1.67 -0.01
C SER A 166 13.41 -2.93 0.52
N VAL A 167 12.64 -3.61 -0.35
CA VAL A 167 11.89 -4.84 -0.03
C VAL A 167 12.59 -6.08 -0.61
N ALA A 168 12.48 -7.22 0.06
CA ALA A 168 12.95 -8.49 -0.48
C ALA A 168 12.08 -8.96 -1.68
N ALA A 169 12.68 -9.08 -2.86
CA ALA A 169 11.99 -9.39 -4.12
C ALA A 169 11.27 -10.76 -4.16
N GLU A 170 11.80 -11.73 -3.41
CA GLU A 170 11.32 -13.11 -3.34
C GLU A 170 10.08 -13.25 -2.45
N ASP A 171 10.06 -12.58 -1.29
CA ASP A 171 9.07 -12.78 -0.22
C ASP A 171 8.05 -11.64 -0.08
N GLY A 172 8.36 -10.43 -0.58
CA GLY A 172 7.53 -9.24 -0.37
C GLY A 172 6.53 -8.91 -1.49
N PHE A 173 6.50 -9.65 -2.61
CA PHE A 173 5.61 -9.31 -3.71
C PHE A 173 4.16 -9.75 -3.46
N MET A 174 3.22 -8.84 -3.66
CA MET A 174 1.78 -9.10 -3.61
C MET A 174 1.14 -8.71 -4.94
N SER A 175 0.36 -9.63 -5.54
CA SER A 175 -0.37 -9.32 -6.78
C SER A 175 -1.42 -8.23 -6.53
N LEU A 176 -1.63 -7.35 -7.52
CA LEU A 176 -2.69 -6.36 -7.46
C LEU A 176 -4.08 -7.01 -7.32
N ASP A 177 -4.28 -8.23 -7.85
CA ASP A 177 -5.52 -9.02 -7.70
C ASP A 177 -5.84 -9.41 -6.25
N GLU A 178 -4.87 -9.33 -5.34
CA GLU A 178 -5.06 -9.60 -3.91
C GLU A 178 -5.39 -8.34 -3.10
N ILE A 179 -5.41 -7.17 -3.74
CA ILE A 179 -5.53 -5.85 -3.14
C ILE A 179 -6.82 -5.19 -3.66
N ALA A 180 -7.47 -4.35 -2.85
CA ALA A 180 -8.60 -3.57 -3.32
C ALA A 180 -8.10 -2.34 -4.11
N TYR A 181 -8.60 -2.11 -5.31
CA TYR A 181 -8.30 -0.94 -6.12
C TYR A 181 -9.47 -0.63 -7.07
N HIS A 182 -9.48 0.58 -7.64
CA HIS A 182 -10.42 0.94 -8.68
C HIS A 182 -9.80 0.55 -10.04
N SER A 183 -10.36 -0.42 -10.75
CA SER A 183 -9.83 -0.80 -12.08
C SER A 183 -10.04 0.31 -13.12
N HIS A 184 -11.09 1.12 -12.94
CA HIS A 184 -11.43 2.28 -13.76
C HIS A 184 -11.68 3.47 -12.83
N VAL A 185 -11.20 4.65 -13.22
CA VAL A 185 -11.48 5.93 -12.55
C VAL A 185 -11.85 6.96 -13.61
N ASP A 186 -12.99 7.64 -13.43
CA ASP A 186 -13.44 8.75 -14.29
C ASP A 186 -13.90 9.99 -13.50
N ALA A 187 -14.49 10.96 -14.20
CA ALA A 187 -14.97 12.22 -13.61
C ALA A 187 -16.16 12.07 -12.63
N LEU A 188 -16.81 10.90 -12.56
CA LEU A 188 -17.85 10.58 -11.58
C LEU A 188 -17.24 10.14 -10.24
N ASP A 189 -16.06 9.53 -10.26
CA ASP A 189 -15.29 9.18 -9.05
C ASP A 189 -14.70 10.43 -8.39
N HIS A 190 -14.37 11.47 -9.18
CA HIS A 190 -13.85 12.76 -8.72
C HIS A 190 -14.82 13.93 -9.01
N PRO A 191 -15.99 14.00 -8.34
CA PRO A 191 -17.00 15.01 -8.64
C PRO A 191 -16.50 16.43 -8.36
N CYS A 192 -16.68 17.33 -9.34
CA CYS A 192 -16.23 18.72 -9.23
C CYS A 192 -16.86 19.45 -8.04
N GLN A 193 -16.05 20.21 -7.29
CA GLN A 193 -16.53 21.02 -6.18
C GLN A 193 -17.01 22.39 -6.70
N CYS A 194 -18.31 22.49 -6.96
CA CYS A 194 -18.95 23.72 -7.42
C CYS A 194 -19.45 24.56 -6.23
N TYR A 195 -18.78 25.68 -5.93
CA TYR A 195 -19.31 26.69 -5.00
C TYR A 195 -20.28 27.64 -5.73
N SER A 196 -21.42 27.93 -5.09
CA SER A 196 -22.47 28.79 -5.68
C SER A 196 -21.93 30.17 -6.05
N GLY A 197 -21.93 30.49 -7.35
CA GLY A 197 -21.44 31.76 -7.90
C GLY A 197 -20.01 31.74 -8.43
N SER A 198 -19.31 30.61 -8.39
CA SER A 198 -17.97 30.42 -9.00
C SER A 198 -18.02 29.41 -10.15
N PRO A 199 -17.02 29.38 -11.04
CA PRO A 199 -16.75 28.20 -11.87
C PRO A 199 -16.59 26.96 -10.99
N CYS A 200 -16.95 25.78 -11.52
CA CYS A 200 -16.67 24.53 -10.81
C CYS A 200 -15.17 24.25 -10.86
N GLU A 201 -14.58 23.93 -9.71
CA GLU A 201 -13.21 23.41 -9.65
C GLU A 201 -13.29 21.89 -9.76
N CYS A 202 -12.87 21.37 -10.93
CA CYS A 202 -12.81 19.94 -11.23
C CYS A 202 -11.37 19.44 -11.02
N PRO A 203 -11.15 18.33 -10.30
CA PRO A 203 -9.82 17.74 -10.16
C PRO A 203 -9.22 17.40 -11.54
N GLY A 204 -8.01 17.90 -11.79
CA GLY A 204 -7.25 17.69 -13.03
C GLY A 204 -7.73 18.43 -14.29
N GLY A 205 -8.43 19.56 -14.14
CA GLY A 205 -8.76 20.48 -15.23
C GLY A 205 -10.13 20.27 -15.86
#